data_AF-A0A7S1L2V5-F1
#
_entry.id   AF-A0A7S1L2V5-F1
#
_cell.length_a   1.000
_cell.length_b   1.000
_cell.length_c   1.000
_cell.angle_alpha   90.00
_cell.angle_beta   90.00
_cell.angle_gamma   90.00
#
_symmetry.space_group_name_H-M   'P 1'
#
loop_
_entity.id
_entity.type
_entity.pdbx_description
1 polymer ?
#
loop_
_entity_poly.entity_id
_entity_poly.type
_entity_poly.pdbx_seq_one_letter_code
_entity_poly.pdbx_strand_id
1 'polypeptide(L)'
;DGNQYRVVTATKMNPESSRGHAALFIQVRSVPKDDPGGEERNGKLFMIDLAGYERFSKTGVQEGKMKEEAKAINGSLLALGNVVQSLAEKSDHVPWRNA
;
A
#
# COMPACT_ATOMS: atom_id res chain seq x y z
N ASP A 1 -13.19 1.34 -14.87
CA ASP A 1 -12.44 2.15 -13.90
C ASP A 1 -11.86 1.30 -12.78
N GLY A 2 -10.57 1.42 -12.49
CA GLY A 2 -9.92 0.66 -11.40
C GLY A 2 -10.50 1.00 -10.01
N ASN A 3 -10.97 2.23 -9.81
CA ASN A 3 -11.62 2.67 -8.57
C ASN A 3 -12.93 1.92 -8.27
N GLN A 4 -13.58 1.30 -9.27
CA GLN A 4 -14.83 0.55 -9.07
C GLN A 4 -14.63 -0.78 -8.33
N TYR A 5 -13.41 -1.32 -8.32
CA TYR A 5 -13.08 -2.55 -7.58
C TYR A 5 -12.54 -2.29 -6.18
N ARG A 6 -12.48 -1.02 -5.77
CA ARG A 6 -11.99 -0.62 -4.45
C ARG A 6 -13.02 -1.01 -3.39
N VAL A 7 -12.61 -1.82 -2.41
CA VAL A 7 -13.47 -2.19 -1.28
C VAL A 7 -13.60 -0.99 -0.35
N VAL A 8 -14.79 -0.39 -0.34
CA VAL A 8 -15.15 0.71 0.56
C VAL A 8 -16.23 0.18 1.51
N THR A 9 -16.04 0.36 2.81
CA THR A 9 -17.06 0.03 3.81
C THR A 9 -16.93 1.00 4.96
N ALA A 10 -18.01 1.72 5.25
CA ALA A 10 -18.06 2.71 6.31
C ALA A 10 -17.82 2.05 7.68
N THR A 11 -16.90 2.59 8.48
CA THR A 11 -16.80 2.30 9.92
C THR A 11 -17.38 3.46 10.71
N LYS A 12 -17.67 3.27 12.01
CA LYS A 12 -18.09 4.36 12.91
C LYS A 12 -17.06 5.49 13.01
N MET A 13 -15.80 5.25 12.65
CA MET A 13 -14.70 6.20 12.76
C MET A 13 -14.38 6.89 11.44
N ASN A 14 -14.70 6.26 10.30
CA ASN A 14 -14.55 6.86 8.98
C ASN A 14 -15.61 6.30 8.00
N PRO A 15 -16.59 7.13 7.58
CA PRO A 15 -17.62 6.74 6.61
C PRO A 15 -17.06 6.44 5.21
N GLU A 16 -15.85 6.92 4.93
CA GLU A 16 -15.22 6.93 3.60
C GLU A 16 -13.91 6.13 3.55
N SER A 17 -13.59 5.33 4.58
CA SER A 17 -12.31 4.61 4.59
C SER A 17 -12.23 3.58 3.46
N SER A 18 -11.14 3.66 2.68
CA SER A 18 -10.65 2.49 1.95
C SER A 18 -10.22 1.45 2.96
N ARG A 19 -10.81 0.26 2.85
CA ARG A 19 -10.39 -0.90 3.64
C ARG A 19 -9.48 -1.85 2.85
N GLY A 20 -8.96 -1.37 1.72
CA GLY A 20 -7.93 -2.05 0.93
C GLY A 20 -6.81 -1.09 0.55
N HIS A 21 -5.60 -1.63 0.42
CA HIS A 21 -4.47 -0.95 -0.20
C HIS A 21 -4.59 -1.03 -1.72
N ALA A 22 -4.12 -0.01 -2.44
CA ALA A 22 -4.06 -0.01 -3.88
C ALA A 22 -2.65 0.32 -4.37
N ALA A 23 -2.19 -0.36 -5.41
CA ALA A 23 -0.89 -0.11 -6.02
C ALA A 23 -1.07 -0.01 -7.54
N LEU A 24 -0.68 1.14 -8.09
CA LEU A 24 -0.62 1.38 -9.52
C LEU A 24 0.85 1.50 -9.95
N PHE A 25 1.21 0.67 -10.93
CA PHE A 25 2.54 0.62 -11.50
C PHE A 25 2.48 1.15 -12.92
N ILE A 26 3.14 2.29 -13.18
CA ILE A 26 3.25 2.87 -14.51
C ILE A 26 4.69 2.68 -14.98
N GLN A 27 4.87 1.93 -16.05
CA GLN A 27 6.15 1.81 -16.74
C GLN A 27 6.12 2.67 -17.99
N VAL A 28 7.07 3.60 -18.09
CA VAL A 28 7.24 4.49 -19.23
C VAL A 28 8.49 4.06 -19.98
N ARG A 29 8.32 3.78 -21.27
CA ARG A 29 9.42 3.49 -22.19
C ARG A 29 9.47 4.59 -23.23
N SER A 30 10.64 5.22 -23.40
CA SER A 30 10.88 6.26 -24.39
C SER A 30 12.00 5.83 -25.31
N VAL A 31 11.71 5.81 -26.61
CA VAL A 31 12.66 5.51 -27.68
C VAL A 31 12.78 6.77 -28.55
N PRO A 32 13.99 7.20 -28.93
CA PRO A 32 14.17 8.32 -29.84
C PRO A 32 13.46 8.06 -31.19
N LYS A 33 12.68 9.02 -31.67
CA LYS A 33 11.96 8.89 -32.96
C LYS A 33 12.89 8.85 -34.16
N ASP A 34 13.95 9.66 -34.10
CA ASP A 34 14.87 9.88 -35.23
C ASP A 34 16.08 8.94 -35.20
N ASP A 35 16.22 8.16 -34.13
CA ASP A 35 17.25 7.13 -33.99
C ASP A 35 16.67 5.89 -33.28
N PRO A 36 16.08 4.95 -34.04
CA PRO A 36 15.56 3.70 -33.49
C PRO A 36 16.61 2.80 -32.84
N GLY A 37 17.91 3.04 -33.09
CA GLY A 37 19.02 2.35 -32.42
C GLY A 37 19.57 3.10 -31.21
N GLY A 38 19.05 4.30 -30.94
CA GLY A 38 19.48 5.17 -29.85
C GLY A 38 19.06 4.65 -28.48
N GLU A 39 19.65 5.24 -27.43
CA GLU A 39 19.44 4.80 -26.05
C GLU A 39 17.97 4.90 -25.63
N GLU A 40 17.43 3.77 -25.19
CA GLU A 40 16.09 3.69 -24.63
C GLU A 40 16.06 4.16 -23.17
N ARG A 41 15.13 5.04 -22.85
CA ARG A 41 14.89 5.48 -21.46
C ARG A 41 13.71 4.74 -20.86
N ASN A 42 13.94 4.17 -19.67
CA ASN A 42 12.92 3.46 -18.91
C ASN A 42 12.66 4.18 -17.58
N GLY A 43 11.40 4.55 -17.34
CA GLY A 43 10.91 5.09 -16.08
C GLY A 43 9.91 4.14 -15.43
N LYS A 44 9.94 4.05 -14.10
CA LYS A 44 8.92 3.34 -13.32
C LYS A 44 8.36 4.29 -12.27
N LEU A 45 7.05 4.49 -12.30
CA LEU A 45 6.31 5.25 -11.30
C LEU A 45 5.43 4.29 -10.50
N PHE A 46 5.57 4.35 -9.19
CA PHE A 46 4.81 3.56 -8.23
C PHE A 46 3.87 4.52 -7.49
N MET A 47 2.57 4.35 -7.65
CA MET A 47 1.55 5.10 -6.93
C MET A 47 0.87 4.14 -5.96
N ILE A 48 1.19 4.29 -4.67
CA ILE A 48 0.67 3.42 -3.61
C ILE A 48 -0.30 4.22 -2.75
N ASP A 49 -1.52 3.72 -2.63
CA ASP A 49 -2.52 4.21 -1.69
C ASP A 49 -2.72 3.18 -0.57
N LEU A 50 -2.58 3.63 0.67
CA LEU A 50 -2.66 2.77 1.83
C LEU A 50 -3.98 2.99 2.57
N ALA A 51 -4.60 1.89 3.00
CA ALA A 51 -5.76 1.92 3.87
C ALA A 51 -5.44 2.61 5.21
N GLY A 52 -6.48 3.13 5.86
CA GLY A 52 -6.35 3.81 7.13
C GLY A 52 -5.85 2.89 8.24
N TYR A 53 -4.84 3.35 9.00
CA TYR A 53 -4.44 2.70 10.24
C TYR A 53 -5.44 3.09 11.35
N GLU A 54 -6.30 2.16 11.74
CA GLU A 54 -7.30 2.37 12.79
C GLU A 54 -6.99 1.48 14.00
N ARG A 55 -6.89 2.08 15.20
CA ARG A 55 -6.71 1.32 16.44
C ARG A 55 -7.97 0.51 16.76
N PHE A 56 -7.83 -0.82 16.81
CA PHE A 56 -8.91 -1.76 17.15
C PHE A 56 -9.70 -1.40 18.41
N SER A 57 -9.01 -0.94 19.45
CA SER A 57 -9.66 -0.56 20.72
C SER A 57 -10.65 0.61 20.57
N LYS A 58 -10.56 1.37 19.49
CA LYS A 58 -11.41 2.53 19.20
C LYS A 58 -12.49 2.26 18.15
N THR A 59 -12.45 1.15 17.43
CA THR A 59 -13.43 0.85 16.36
C THR A 59 -14.73 0.24 16.91
N GLY A 60 -14.71 -0.29 18.14
CA GLY A 60 -15.87 -0.95 18.75
C GLY A 60 -16.26 -2.28 18.09
N VAL A 61 -15.49 -2.76 17.10
CA VAL A 61 -15.71 -4.01 16.38
C VAL A 61 -15.03 -5.13 17.15
N GLN A 62 -15.81 -5.96 17.86
CA GLN A 62 -15.26 -6.99 18.75
C GLN A 62 -15.09 -8.36 18.09
N GLU A 63 -15.85 -8.68 17.04
CA GLU A 63 -15.89 -10.02 16.40
C GLU A 63 -16.29 -9.95 14.91
N GLY A 64 -16.07 -11.06 14.18
CA GLY A 64 -16.49 -11.24 12.80
C GLY A 64 -15.52 -10.73 11.72
N LYS A 65 -15.96 -10.76 10.46
CA LYS A 65 -15.14 -10.46 9.27
C LYS A 65 -14.45 -9.09 9.34
N MET A 66 -15.10 -8.07 9.89
CA MET A 66 -14.51 -6.74 10.03
C MET A 66 -13.25 -6.74 10.93
N LYS A 67 -13.20 -7.63 11.94
CA LYS A 67 -12.03 -7.77 12.82
C LYS A 67 -10.88 -8.49 12.13
N GLU A 68 -11.15 -9.46 11.28
CA GLU A 68 -10.09 -10.12 10.51
C GLU A 68 -9.49 -9.16 9.50
N GLU A 69 -10.34 -8.39 8.82
CA GLU A 69 -9.92 -7.39 7.83
C GLU A 69 -9.08 -6.26 8.46
N ALA A 70 -9.52 -5.66 9.56
CA ALA A 70 -8.73 -4.62 10.22
C ALA A 70 -7.41 -5.18 10.82
N LYS A 71 -7.34 -6.48 11.17
CA LYS A 71 -6.08 -7.11 11.57
C LYS A 71 -5.12 -7.22 10.38
N ALA A 72 -5.61 -7.61 9.21
CA ALA A 72 -4.81 -7.68 7.99
C ALA A 72 -4.29 -6.29 7.55
N ILE A 73 -5.14 -5.27 7.58
CA ILE A 73 -4.75 -3.88 7.29
C ILE A 73 -3.66 -3.41 8.26
N ASN A 74 -3.89 -3.54 9.57
CA ASN A 74 -2.90 -3.08 10.56
C ASN A 74 -1.62 -3.92 10.54
N GLY A 75 -1.70 -5.21 10.23
CA GLY A 75 -0.55 -6.10 10.10
C GLY A 75 0.37 -5.68 8.96
N SER A 76 -0.19 -5.45 7.77
CA SER A 76 0.59 -4.97 6.61
C SER A 76 1.20 -3.58 6.84
N LEU A 77 0.48 -2.66 7.50
CA LEU A 77 1.00 -1.34 7.86
C LEU A 77 2.10 -1.40 8.93
N LEU A 78 1.99 -2.33 9.89
CA LEU A 78 3.04 -2.58 10.87
C LEU A 78 4.29 -3.16 10.22
N ALA A 79 4.15 -4.11 9.30
CA ALA A 79 5.27 -4.66 8.55
C ALA A 79 6.02 -3.57 7.76
N LEU A 80 5.28 -2.66 7.10
CA LEU A 80 5.85 -1.48 6.46
C LEU A 80 6.59 -0.58 7.47
N GLY A 81 5.98 -0.30 8.61
CA GLY A 81 6.60 0.49 9.69
C GLY A 81 7.92 -0.11 10.18
N ASN A 82 7.97 -1.43 10.37
CA ASN A 82 9.18 -2.13 10.80
C ASN A 82 10.32 -2.03 9.76
N VAL A 83 9.99 -2.09 8.47
CA VAL A 83 10.96 -1.89 7.38
C VAL A 83 11.49 -0.46 7.41
N VAL A 84 10.61 0.55 7.47
CA VAL A 84 11.00 1.97 7.53
C VAL A 84 11.88 2.24 8.74
N GLN A 85 11.52 1.70 9.91
CA GLN A 85 12.31 1.84 11.13
C GLN A 85 13.70 1.20 10.98
N SER A 86 13.78 -0.03 10.48
CA SER A 86 15.06 -0.74 10.30
C SER A 86 15.99 0.00 9.34
N LEU A 87 15.43 0.62 8.29
CA LEU A 87 16.20 1.47 7.37
C LEU A 87 16.70 2.75 8.03
N ALA A 88 15.86 3.41 8.84
CA ALA A 88 16.24 4.62 9.56
C ALA A 88 17.35 4.36 10.58
N GLU A 89 17.31 3.20 11.23
CA GLU A 89 18.32 2.74 12.19
C GLU A 89 19.59 2.18 11.53
N LYS A 90 19.59 2.03 10.19
CA LYS A 90 20.66 1.37 9.40
C LYS A 90 20.99 -0.03 9.90
N SER A 91 19.96 -0.77 10.32
CA SER A 91 20.09 -2.13 10.82
C SER A 91 20.70 -3.06 9.76
N ASP A 92 21.57 -3.99 10.19
CA ASP A 92 22.20 -4.99 9.31
C ASP A 92 21.16 -5.88 8.61
N HIS A 93 20.02 -6.13 9.27
CA HIS A 93 18.90 -6.87 8.72
C HIS A 93 17.66 -6.01 8.62
N VAL A 94 17.03 -5.99 7.44
CA VAL A 94 15.75 -5.31 7.18
C VAL A 94 14.69 -6.36 6.79
N PRO A 95 13.53 -6.41 7.49
CA PRO A 95 12.54 -7.47 7.35
C PRO A 95 11.57 -7.25 6.17
N TRP A 96 12.08 -7.25 4.92
CA TRP A 96 11.30 -6.94 3.72
C TRP A 96 10.12 -7.90 3.40
N ARG A 97 10.03 -9.05 4.07
CA ARG A 97 9.11 -10.16 3.71
C ARG A 97 8.07 -10.51 4.80
N ASN A 98 7.83 -9.59 5.74
CA ASN A 98 6.96 -9.83 6.90
C ASN A 98 5.50 -9.35 6.71
N ALA A 99 5.05 -9.13 5.47
CA ALA A 99 3.72 -8.61 5.13
C ALA A 99 2.83 -9.68 4.49
#